data_AF-A0A846Q2D0-F1
#
_entry.id   AF-A0A846Q2D0-F1
#
_cell.length_a   1.000
_cell.length_b   1.000
_cell.length_c   1.000
_cell.angle_alpha   90.00
_cell.angle_beta   90.00
_cell.angle_gamma   90.00
#
_symmetry.space_group_name_H-M   'P 1'
#
loop_
_entity.id
_entity.type
_entity.pdbx_description
1 polymer ?
#
loop_
_entity_poly.entity_id
_entity_poly.type
_entity_poly.pdbx_seq_one_letter_code
_entity_poly.pdbx_strand_id
1 'polypeptide(L)'
;IGFNSQEKAKKPLASTLLRTIMNKGVKAAIQQYHDLKKNEPDSYNFAESELNSLGYRLLRTEKINEAIEIFKLNVEVYPEAFNTYDSLGEGYMHAGDNE
;
A
#
# COMPACT_ATOMS: atom_id res chain seq x y z
N ILE A 1 -8.08 -30.07 23.44
CA ILE A 1 -8.30 -28.68 22.97
C ILE A 1 -7.60 -28.58 21.63
N GLY A 2 -8.35 -28.63 20.52
CA GLY A 2 -7.78 -28.68 19.19
C GLY A 2 -7.24 -27.31 18.78
N PHE A 3 -5.92 -27.16 18.72
CA PHE A 3 -5.31 -26.09 17.96
C PHE A 3 -5.47 -26.42 16.48
N ASN A 4 -6.51 -25.89 15.85
CA ASN A 4 -6.67 -25.98 14.42
C ASN A 4 -6.97 -24.59 13.86
N SER A 5 -5.91 -23.81 13.70
CA SER A 5 -5.93 -22.56 12.95
C SER A 5 -4.66 -22.48 12.13
N GLN A 6 -4.49 -23.37 11.16
CA GLN A 6 -3.69 -23.03 9.98
C GLN A 6 -4.52 -22.03 9.16
N GLU A 7 -4.67 -20.81 9.69
CA GLU A 7 -5.11 -19.67 8.88
C GLU A 7 -4.05 -19.53 7.79
N LYS A 8 -4.44 -19.89 6.57
CA LYS A 8 -3.56 -19.90 5.41
C LYS A 8 -2.95 -18.50 5.30
N ALA A 9 -1.62 -18.38 5.44
CA ALA A 9 -0.96 -17.08 5.43
C ALA A 9 -1.36 -16.29 4.17
N LYS A 10 -1.99 -15.13 4.38
CA LYS A 10 -2.41 -14.26 3.28
C LYS A 10 -1.16 -13.74 2.54
N LYS A 11 -1.28 -13.60 1.23
CA LYS A 11 -0.18 -13.09 0.40
C LYS A 11 0.12 -11.62 0.76
N PRO A 12 1.40 -11.20 0.73
CA PRO A 12 1.78 -9.81 1.00
C PRO A 12 1.32 -8.91 -0.15
N LEU A 13 0.43 -7.98 0.15
CA LEU A 13 -0.13 -7.04 -0.82
C LEU A 13 0.92 -6.02 -1.23
N ALA A 14 1.70 -5.50 -0.28
CA ALA A 14 2.74 -4.50 -0.53
C ALA A 14 3.74 -4.96 -1.60
N SER A 15 4.23 -6.20 -1.50
CA SER A 15 5.17 -6.77 -2.48
C SER A 15 4.52 -7.06 -3.83
N THR A 16 3.23 -7.40 -3.84
CA THR A 16 2.48 -7.64 -5.09
C THR A 16 2.30 -6.33 -5.85
N LEU A 17 1.82 -5.30 -5.17
CA LEU A 17 1.61 -3.97 -5.76
C LEU A 17 2.93 -3.35 -6.19
N LEU A 18 3.99 -3.43 -5.38
CA LEU A 18 5.31 -2.92 -5.76
C LEU A 18 5.77 -3.47 -7.11
N ARG A 19 5.63 -4.78 -7.33
CA ARG A 19 6.00 -5.40 -8.61
C ARG A 19 5.23 -4.79 -9.77
N THR A 20 3.95 -4.51 -9.57
CA THR A 20 3.11 -3.84 -10.57
C THR A 20 3.55 -2.40 -10.77
N ILE A 21 3.89 -1.65 -9.72
CA ILE A 21 4.41 -0.28 -9.84
C ILE A 21 5.69 -0.28 -10.69
N MET A 22 6.63 -1.18 -10.41
CA MET A 22 7.90 -1.23 -11.16
C MET A 22 7.72 -1.59 -12.64
N ASN A 23 6.71 -2.41 -12.97
CA ASN A 23 6.51 -2.92 -14.33
C ASN A 23 5.50 -2.11 -15.16
N LYS A 24 4.49 -1.52 -14.52
CA LYS A 24 3.30 -0.93 -15.15
C LYS A 24 2.90 0.43 -14.58
N GLY A 25 3.58 0.90 -13.53
CA GLY A 25 3.29 2.19 -12.88
C GLY A 25 2.20 2.13 -11.81
N VAL A 26 2.10 3.22 -11.04
CA VAL A 26 1.27 3.29 -9.83
C VAL A 26 -0.23 3.20 -10.11
N LYS A 27 -0.71 3.78 -11.22
CA LYS A 27 -2.13 3.69 -11.61
C LYS A 27 -2.58 2.24 -11.82
N ALA A 28 -1.74 1.41 -12.44
CA ALA A 28 -2.02 -0.01 -12.63
C ALA A 28 -2.02 -0.77 -11.30
N ALA A 29 -1.17 -0.39 -10.35
CA ALA A 29 -1.15 -0.98 -9.02
C ALA A 29 -2.40 -0.61 -8.21
N ILE A 30 -2.88 0.63 -8.29
CA ILE A 30 -4.13 1.05 -7.64
C ILE A 30 -5.32 0.26 -8.21
N GLN A 31 -5.42 0.12 -9.53
CA GLN A 31 -6.45 -0.73 -10.13
C GLN A 31 -6.35 -2.18 -9.63
N GLN A 32 -5.13 -2.73 -9.59
CA GLN A 32 -4.90 -4.08 -9.08
C GLN A 32 -5.33 -4.21 -7.61
N TYR A 33 -5.10 -3.21 -6.76
CA TYR A 33 -5.57 -3.21 -5.37
C TYR A 33 -7.08 -3.42 -5.31
N HIS A 34 -7.86 -2.62 -6.06
CA HIS A 34 -9.32 -2.73 -6.05
C HIS A 34 -9.81 -4.08 -6.60
N ASP A 35 -9.18 -4.57 -7.66
CA ASP A 35 -9.52 -5.87 -8.24
C ASP A 35 -9.26 -7.02 -7.26
N LEU A 36 -8.10 -7.00 -6.57
CA LEU A 36 -7.77 -8.00 -5.57
C LEU A 36 -8.70 -7.90 -4.36
N LYS A 37 -9.04 -6.68 -3.90
CA LYS A 37 -9.94 -6.48 -2.75
C LYS A 37 -11.35 -6.99 -3.05
N LYS A 38 -11.79 -6.86 -4.30
CA LYS A 38 -13.11 -7.33 -4.76
C LYS A 38 -13.16 -8.84 -5.00
N ASN A 39 -12.15 -9.40 -5.66
CA ASN A 39 -12.19 -10.76 -6.17
C ASN A 39 -11.48 -11.78 -5.27
N GLU A 40 -10.51 -11.34 -4.46
CA GLU A 40 -9.66 -12.19 -3.62
C GLU A 40 -9.45 -11.63 -2.19
N PRO A 41 -10.50 -11.20 -1.47
CA PRO A 41 -10.36 -10.54 -0.15
C PRO A 41 -9.70 -11.43 0.92
N ASP A 42 -9.85 -12.75 0.82
CA ASP A 42 -9.27 -13.71 1.76
C ASP A 42 -7.87 -14.17 1.38
N SER A 43 -7.42 -13.89 0.15
CA SER A 43 -6.12 -14.34 -0.36
C SER A 43 -4.98 -13.36 -0.04
N TYR A 44 -5.28 -12.08 0.20
CA TYR A 44 -4.30 -11.02 0.39
C TYR A 44 -4.50 -10.28 1.70
N ASN A 45 -3.39 -9.84 2.30
CA ASN A 45 -3.43 -8.97 3.47
C ASN A 45 -3.75 -7.53 3.02
N PHE A 46 -4.94 -7.04 3.32
CA PHE A 46 -5.33 -5.67 2.97
C PHE A 46 -5.05 -4.64 4.05
N ALA A 47 -4.42 -5.02 5.17
CA ALA A 47 -4.16 -4.12 6.29
C ALA A 47 -3.53 -2.79 5.85
N GLU A 48 -3.93 -1.71 6.50
CA GLU A 48 -3.39 -0.35 6.34
C GLU A 48 -1.85 -0.34 6.27
N SER A 49 -1.21 -1.10 7.15
CA SER A 49 0.25 -1.21 7.24
C SER A 49 0.92 -1.74 5.97
N GLU A 50 0.22 -2.49 5.11
CA GLU A 50 0.76 -2.95 3.82
C GLU A 50 0.92 -1.78 2.83
N LEU A 51 -0.10 -0.91 2.75
CA LEU A 51 -0.03 0.29 1.91
C LEU A 51 0.97 1.28 2.48
N ASN A 52 1.01 1.44 3.79
CA ASN A 52 1.97 2.34 4.43
C ASN A 52 3.42 1.89 4.20
N SER A 53 3.70 0.60 4.44
CA SER A 53 5.02 0.02 4.19
C SER A 53 5.45 0.14 2.73
N LEU A 54 4.51 0.03 1.79
CA LEU A 54 4.75 0.23 0.37
C LEU A 54 5.11 1.69 0.07
N GLY A 55 4.36 2.66 0.60
CA GLY A 55 4.63 4.09 0.43
C GLY A 55 6.03 4.46 0.92
N TYR A 56 6.41 4.07 2.14
CA TYR A 56 7.78 4.33 2.65
C TYR A 56 8.86 3.62 1.83
N ARG A 57 8.58 2.42 1.30
CA ARG A 57 9.54 1.74 0.41
C ARG A 57 9.76 2.53 -0.87
N LEU A 58 8.71 3.13 -1.44
CA LEU A 58 8.80 3.97 -2.62
C LEU A 58 9.58 5.26 -2.33
N LEU A 59 9.33 5.92 -1.19
CA LEU A 59 10.11 7.07 -0.73
C LEU A 59 11.61 6.77 -0.64
N ARG A 60 11.99 5.65 0.00
CA ARG A 60 13.39 5.22 0.10
C ARG A 60 14.06 4.93 -1.25
N THR A 61 13.27 4.72 -2.30
CA THR A 61 13.76 4.52 -3.67
C THR A 61 13.56 5.76 -4.54
N GLU A 62 13.33 6.92 -3.93
CA GLU A 62 13.13 8.22 -4.59
C GLU A 62 11.94 8.25 -5.56
N LYS A 63 11.02 7.30 -5.43
CA LYS A 63 9.76 7.22 -6.19
C LYS A 63 8.66 8.01 -5.50
N ILE A 64 8.93 9.29 -5.30
CA ILE A 64 8.13 10.14 -4.41
C ILE A 64 6.70 10.29 -4.92
N ASN A 65 6.52 10.53 -6.23
CA ASN A 65 5.19 10.65 -6.82
C ASN A 65 4.37 9.37 -6.65
N GLU A 66 4.97 8.19 -6.87
CA GLU A 66 4.28 6.92 -6.63
C GLU A 66 3.99 6.68 -5.15
N ALA A 67 4.89 7.10 -4.25
CA ALA A 67 4.65 7.00 -2.80
C ALA A 67 3.44 7.81 -2.36
N ILE A 68 3.33 9.07 -2.82
CA ILE A 68 2.18 9.95 -2.54
C ILE A 68 0.87 9.32 -2.99
N GLU A 69 0.81 8.74 -4.19
CA GLU A 69 -0.40 8.09 -4.68
C GLU A 69 -0.80 6.86 -3.85
N ILE A 70 0.19 6.11 -3.33
CA ILE A 70 -0.08 4.99 -2.41
C ILE A 70 -0.56 5.49 -1.03
N PHE A 71 0.00 6.57 -0.50
CA PHE A 71 -0.48 7.16 0.76
C PHE A 71 -1.89 7.73 0.63
N LYS A 72 -2.23 8.36 -0.50
CA LYS A 72 -3.60 8.79 -0.80
C LYS A 72 -4.58 7.62 -0.82
N LEU A 73 -4.22 6.51 -1.48
CA LEU A 73 -5.02 5.29 -1.46
C LEU A 73 -5.20 4.78 -0.02
N ASN A 74 -4.17 4.85 0.81
CA ASN A 74 -4.24 4.42 2.21
C ASN A 74 -5.23 5.28 3.01
N VAL A 75 -5.19 6.60 2.86
CA VAL A 75 -6.16 7.54 3.47
C VAL A 75 -7.59 7.25 2.97
N GLU A 76 -7.77 7.03 1.67
CA GLU A 76 -9.08 6.73 1.08
C GLU A 76 -9.72 5.48 1.69
N VAL A 77 -8.94 4.42 1.86
CA VAL A 77 -9.44 3.12 2.31
C VAL A 77 -9.38 2.92 3.82
N TYR A 78 -8.64 3.76 4.55
CA TYR A 78 -8.52 3.78 6.01
C TYR A 78 -8.62 5.21 6.59
N PRO A 79 -9.74 5.94 6.37
CA PRO A 79 -9.85 7.35 6.72
C PRO A 79 -9.82 7.65 8.23
N GLU A 80 -10.04 6.63 9.07
CA GLU A 80 -9.98 6.75 10.54
C GLU A 80 -8.59 6.47 11.12
N ALA A 81 -7.66 5.97 10.30
CA ALA A 81 -6.30 5.66 10.74
C ALA A 81 -5.42 6.91 10.65
N PHE A 82 -5.19 7.56 11.79
CA PHE A 82 -4.39 8.80 11.88
C PHE A 82 -3.02 8.71 11.18
N ASN A 83 -2.36 7.56 11.31
CA ASN A 83 -1.05 7.31 10.69
C ASN A 83 -1.05 7.48 9.17
N THR A 84 -2.19 7.29 8.49
CA THR A 84 -2.27 7.43 7.02
C THR A 84 -2.11 8.88 6.56
N TYR A 85 -2.59 9.84 7.35
CA TYR A 85 -2.44 11.27 7.05
C TYR A 85 -1.03 11.77 7.36
N ASP A 86 -0.42 11.26 8.43
CA ASP A 86 0.97 11.55 8.78
C ASP A 86 1.91 11.11 7.65
N SER A 87 1.79 9.86 7.21
CA SER A 87 2.59 9.33 6.10
C SER A 87 2.33 10.05 4.76
N LEU A 88 1.09 10.50 4.50
CA LEU A 88 0.80 11.34 3.35
C LEU A 88 1.49 12.72 3.45
N GLY A 89 1.50 13.31 4.64
CA GLY A 89 2.20 14.56 4.92
C GLY A 89 3.71 14.43 4.67
N GLU A 90 4.34 13.38 5.18
CA GLU A 90 5.75 13.07 4.91
C GLU A 90 6.02 12.92 3.41
N GLY A 91 5.13 12.24 2.68
CA GLY A 91 5.23 12.12 1.23
C GLY A 91 5.28 13.48 0.52
N TYR A 92 4.44 14.42 0.93
CA TYR A 92 4.44 15.78 0.39
C TYR A 92 5.66 16.60 0.79
N MET A 93 6.16 16.46 2.04
CA MET A 93 7.40 17.11 2.47
C MET A 93 8.58 16.68 1.59
N HIS A 94 8.72 15.38 1.37
CA HIS A 94 9.75 14.84 0.49
C HIS A 94 9.65 15.34 -0.96
N ALA A 95 8.44 15.60 -1.48
CA ALA A 95 8.28 16.19 -2.80
C ALA A 95 8.79 17.63 -2.87
N GLY A 96 8.53 18.44 -1.84
CA GLY A 96 9.04 19.82 -1.75
C GLY A 96 10.54 19.91 -1.49
N ASP A 97 11.14 18.92 -0.81
CA ASP A 97 12.60 18.83 -0.64
C ASP A 97 13.33 18.47 -1.95
N ASN A 98 12.62 17.96 -2.94
CA ASN A 98 13.15 17.51 -4.22
C ASN A 98 12.94 18.52 -5.38
N GLU A 99 12.49 19.74 -5.09
CA GLU A 99 12.41 20.88 -6.03
C GLU A 99 13.63 21.81 -5.93
#